data_AF-A0A292SJ08-F1
#
_entry.id   AF-A0A292SJ08-F1
#
_cell.length_a   1.000
_cell.length_b   1.000
_cell.length_c   1.000
_cell.angle_alpha   90.00
_cell.angle_beta   90.00
_cell.angle_gamma   90.00
#
_symmetry.space_group_name_H-M   'P 1'
#
loop_
_entity.id
_entity.type
_entity.pdbx_description
1 polymer ?
#
loop_
_entity_poly.entity_id
_entity_poly.type
_entity_poly.pdbx_seq_one_letter_code
_entity_poly.pdbx_strand_id
1 'polypeptide(L)'
;MTININSINNTYLPQYNLRRNKKNTLTKTASIAGSTAGVITALGLISRKHGIKIPSSFIKQPQKVLDVFKKLEFNETDVIKIASSSILGGFAFGSAADFKNIKAKAQEGIVQLAGNYIIPTLFAGAGIRLNKALNKKFNFPPITKPIQFAFGLTSLIAGVIAGNKVSKVINTNVFDEDMHRKLSWKDWAVQFDNVCLVTSVSNSGTKLAKMASRVIPAAHIIPGYLTGTKKENIH
;
A
#
# COMPACT_ATOMS: atom_id res chain seq x y z
N MET A 1 -0.69 -26.43 52.92
CA MET A 1 -1.57 -25.80 51.91
C MET A 1 -0.97 -26.08 50.55
N THR A 2 -1.45 -27.11 49.86
CA THR A 2 -0.87 -27.59 48.60
C THR A 2 -1.59 -26.89 47.45
N ILE A 3 -0.94 -25.94 46.81
CA ILE A 3 -1.51 -25.24 45.65
C ILE A 3 -1.51 -26.22 44.47
N ASN A 4 -2.70 -26.54 43.95
CA ASN A 4 -2.85 -27.42 42.79
C ASN A 4 -2.51 -26.65 41.50
N ILE A 5 -1.27 -26.80 41.04
CA ILE A 5 -0.71 -26.11 39.87
C ILE A 5 -1.44 -26.49 38.57
N ASN A 6 -2.03 -27.70 38.50
CA ASN A 6 -2.72 -28.19 37.31
C ASN A 6 -4.07 -27.50 37.05
N SER A 7 -4.80 -27.08 38.10
CA SER A 7 -6.04 -26.32 37.90
C SER A 7 -5.77 -24.87 37.45
N ILE A 8 -4.67 -24.28 37.92
CA ILE A 8 -4.23 -22.93 37.54
C ILE A 8 -3.79 -22.92 36.06
N ASN A 9 -3.06 -23.91 35.58
CA ASN A 9 -2.65 -23.91 34.16
C ASN A 9 -3.84 -24.04 33.18
N ASN A 10 -4.88 -24.78 33.55
CA ASN A 10 -5.99 -25.10 32.64
C ASN A 10 -7.01 -23.95 32.46
N THR A 11 -7.12 -23.01 33.42
CA THR A 11 -8.04 -21.85 33.31
C THR A 11 -7.37 -20.62 32.70
N TYR A 12 -6.06 -20.46 32.88
CA TYR A 12 -5.32 -19.27 32.46
C TYR A 12 -4.91 -19.33 30.98
N LEU A 13 -4.62 -20.52 30.45
CA LEU A 13 -4.30 -20.72 29.03
C LEU A 13 -5.47 -20.34 28.10
N PRO A 14 -6.73 -20.76 28.34
CA PRO A 14 -7.88 -20.32 27.54
C PRO A 14 -8.13 -18.81 27.62
N GLN A 15 -8.07 -18.22 28.83
CA GLN A 15 -8.25 -16.77 29.00
C GLN A 15 -7.15 -15.94 28.35
N TYR A 16 -5.90 -16.40 28.42
CA TYR A 16 -4.76 -15.78 27.75
C TYR A 16 -4.92 -15.81 26.23
N ASN A 17 -5.29 -16.98 25.68
CA ASN A 17 -5.54 -17.13 24.24
C ASN A 17 -6.72 -16.26 23.78
N LEU A 18 -7.80 -16.17 24.55
CA LEU A 18 -8.94 -15.27 24.29
C LEU A 18 -8.52 -13.80 24.29
N ARG A 19 -7.77 -13.34 25.30
CA ARG A 19 -7.26 -11.96 25.37
C ARG A 19 -6.31 -11.62 24.23
N ARG A 20 -5.39 -12.54 23.90
CA ARG A 20 -4.47 -12.42 22.76
C ARG A 20 -5.24 -12.33 21.45
N ASN A 21 -6.24 -13.18 21.25
CA ASN A 21 -7.05 -13.21 20.03
C ASN A 21 -7.89 -11.93 19.90
N LYS A 22 -8.52 -11.48 20.99
CA LYS A 22 -9.25 -10.19 21.04
C LYS A 22 -8.36 -9.00 20.71
N LYS A 23 -7.15 -8.93 21.27
CA LYS A 23 -6.17 -7.88 20.96
C LYS A 23 -5.72 -7.93 19.50
N ASN A 24 -5.52 -9.14 18.95
CA ASN A 24 -5.16 -9.33 17.55
C ASN A 24 -6.26 -8.85 16.60
N THR A 25 -7.53 -9.22 16.89
CA THR A 25 -8.69 -8.76 16.13
C THR A 25 -8.85 -7.25 16.22
N LEU A 26 -8.71 -6.65 17.41
CA LEU A 26 -8.75 -5.20 17.60
C LEU A 26 -7.70 -4.49 16.76
N THR A 27 -6.45 -4.98 16.76
CA THR A 27 -5.35 -4.40 15.98
C THR A 27 -5.65 -4.46 14.49
N LYS A 28 -6.16 -5.60 14.00
CA LYS A 28 -6.56 -5.77 12.59
C LYS A 28 -7.67 -4.80 12.20
N THR A 29 -8.75 -4.74 12.98
CA THR A 29 -9.89 -3.84 12.72
C THR A 29 -9.47 -2.38 12.75
N ALA A 30 -8.69 -1.97 13.76
CA ALA A 30 -8.17 -0.61 13.86
C ALA A 30 -7.30 -0.26 12.64
N SER A 31 -6.40 -1.17 12.23
CA SER A 31 -5.54 -0.96 11.07
C SER A 31 -6.34 -0.80 9.77
N ILE A 32 -7.38 -1.62 9.55
CA ILE A 32 -8.27 -1.49 8.37
C ILE A 32 -9.02 -0.17 8.42
N ALA A 33 -9.59 0.19 9.58
CA ALA A 33 -10.33 1.44 9.75
C ALA A 33 -9.44 2.66 9.48
N GLY A 34 -8.24 2.70 10.06
CA GLY A 34 -7.27 3.76 9.84
C GLY A 34 -6.82 3.85 8.38
N SER A 35 -6.51 2.71 7.75
CA SER A 35 -6.11 2.66 6.33
C SER A 35 -7.21 3.19 5.41
N THR A 36 -8.45 2.76 5.67
CA THR A 36 -9.63 3.20 4.92
C THR A 36 -9.87 4.69 5.10
N ALA A 37 -9.78 5.20 6.33
CA ALA A 37 -9.89 6.64 6.61
C ALA A 37 -8.80 7.43 5.87
N GLY A 38 -7.57 6.92 5.85
CA GLY A 38 -6.45 7.49 5.09
C GLY A 38 -6.73 7.58 3.59
N VAL A 39 -7.19 6.48 2.98
CA VAL A 39 -7.58 6.44 1.56
C VAL A 39 -8.70 7.44 1.26
N ILE A 40 -9.77 7.46 2.06
CA ILE A 40 -10.90 8.38 1.88
C ILE A 40 -10.43 9.83 1.97
N THR A 41 -9.53 10.14 2.91
CA THR A 41 -8.98 11.48 3.09
C THR A 41 -8.16 11.91 1.88
N ALA A 42 -7.24 11.05 1.40
CA ALA A 42 -6.42 11.33 0.24
C ALA A 42 -7.27 11.54 -1.03
N LEU A 43 -8.24 10.67 -1.25
CA LEU A 43 -9.19 10.78 -2.35
C LEU A 43 -10.00 12.09 -2.28
N GLY A 44 -10.43 12.47 -1.07
CA GLY A 44 -11.04 13.76 -0.75
C GLY A 44 -10.24 14.95 -1.29
N LEU A 45 -8.94 14.97 -0.97
CA LEU A 45 -8.01 16.02 -1.36
C LEU A 45 -7.71 15.99 -2.87
N ILE A 46 -7.52 14.80 -3.44
CA ILE A 46 -7.22 14.61 -4.87
C ILE A 46 -8.38 15.08 -5.74
N SER A 47 -9.63 14.73 -5.39
CA SER A 47 -10.78 15.18 -6.18
C SER A 47 -10.97 16.69 -6.13
N ARG A 48 -10.76 17.32 -4.96
CA ARG A 48 -10.77 18.80 -4.85
C ARG A 48 -9.71 19.42 -5.76
N LYS A 49 -8.51 18.85 -5.79
CA LYS A 49 -7.40 19.31 -6.66
C LYS A 49 -7.76 19.18 -8.15
N HIS A 50 -8.49 18.13 -8.54
CA HIS A 50 -8.95 17.92 -9.91
C HIS A 50 -10.27 18.66 -10.25
N GLY A 51 -10.75 19.55 -9.38
CA GLY A 51 -11.98 20.32 -9.61
C GLY A 51 -13.28 19.51 -9.49
N ILE A 52 -13.21 18.28 -8.99
CA ILE A 52 -14.37 17.38 -8.85
C ILE A 52 -14.90 17.45 -7.41
N LYS A 53 -16.13 17.91 -7.24
CA LYS A 53 -16.82 17.91 -5.94
C LYS A 53 -17.26 16.49 -5.58
N ILE A 54 -16.60 15.87 -4.58
CA ILE A 54 -17.10 14.63 -3.99
C ILE A 54 -18.30 14.98 -3.09
N PRO A 55 -19.41 14.23 -3.15
CA PRO A 55 -20.49 14.33 -2.18
C PRO A 55 -19.95 14.29 -0.74
N SER A 56 -20.48 15.14 0.14
CA SER A 56 -19.99 15.35 1.51
C SER A 56 -19.98 14.12 2.42
N SER A 57 -20.49 12.97 1.97
CA SER A 57 -20.52 11.75 2.76
C SER A 57 -20.35 10.49 1.90
N PHE A 58 -19.18 9.86 2.02
CA PHE A 58 -18.87 8.51 1.52
C PHE A 58 -19.87 7.47 2.03
N ILE A 59 -20.34 7.67 3.27
CA ILE A 59 -21.24 6.77 3.99
C ILE A 59 -22.66 6.83 3.41
N LYS A 60 -23.13 8.01 3.00
CA LYS A 60 -24.49 8.18 2.48
C LYS A 60 -24.63 7.83 1.00
N GLN A 61 -23.56 7.97 0.20
CA GLN A 61 -23.62 7.76 -1.25
C GLN A 61 -22.38 7.04 -1.79
N PRO A 62 -22.08 5.82 -1.31
CA PRO A 62 -20.85 5.09 -1.64
C PRO A 62 -20.73 4.84 -3.15
N GLN A 63 -21.83 4.59 -3.85
CA GLN A 63 -21.81 4.34 -5.30
C GLN A 63 -21.49 5.59 -6.13
N LYS A 64 -22.09 6.75 -5.82
CA LYS A 64 -21.79 8.01 -6.52
C LYS A 64 -20.35 8.47 -6.28
N VAL A 65 -19.85 8.21 -5.09
CA VAL A 65 -18.48 8.48 -4.69
C VAL A 65 -17.51 7.55 -5.43
N LEU A 66 -17.81 6.24 -5.51
CA LEU A 66 -17.08 5.32 -6.39
C LEU A 66 -17.13 5.75 -7.86
N ASP A 67 -18.26 6.26 -8.35
CA ASP A 67 -18.41 6.69 -9.74
C ASP A 67 -17.64 7.98 -10.07
N VAL A 68 -17.47 8.87 -9.09
CA VAL A 68 -16.55 10.01 -9.17
C VAL A 68 -15.10 9.53 -9.23
N PHE A 69 -14.71 8.55 -8.40
CA PHE A 69 -13.36 7.99 -8.43
C PHE A 69 -13.07 7.17 -9.68
N LYS A 70 -14.07 6.52 -10.26
CA LYS A 70 -13.98 5.85 -11.57
C LYS A 70 -13.64 6.80 -12.71
N LYS A 71 -13.91 8.09 -12.55
CA LYS A 71 -13.65 9.14 -13.55
C LYS A 71 -12.31 9.85 -13.34
N LEU A 72 -11.66 9.63 -12.20
CA LEU A 72 -10.33 10.16 -11.94
C LEU A 72 -9.28 9.26 -12.61
N GLU A 73 -8.56 9.82 -13.58
CA GLU A 73 -7.30 9.23 -14.02
C GLU A 73 -6.23 9.61 -12.99
N PHE A 74 -5.72 8.63 -12.27
CA PHE A 74 -4.71 8.85 -11.25
C PHE A 74 -3.32 8.98 -11.89
N ASN A 75 -2.62 10.05 -11.53
CA ASN A 75 -1.21 10.21 -11.87
C ASN A 75 -0.33 9.55 -10.79
N GLU A 76 0.96 9.36 -11.10
CA GLU A 76 1.97 8.81 -10.19
C GLU A 76 1.90 9.45 -8.78
N THR A 77 1.80 10.78 -8.72
CA THR A 77 1.70 11.52 -7.44
C THR A 77 0.42 11.26 -6.66
N ASP A 78 -0.70 10.98 -7.33
CA ASP A 78 -1.97 10.74 -6.67
C ASP A 78 -2.00 9.33 -6.07
N VAL A 79 -1.44 8.34 -6.79
CA VAL A 79 -1.26 6.98 -6.27
C VAL A 79 -0.35 6.98 -5.04
N ILE A 80 0.80 7.65 -5.12
CA ILE A 80 1.72 7.78 -3.98
C ILE A 80 1.01 8.41 -2.77
N LYS A 81 0.19 9.44 -2.98
CA LYS A 81 -0.57 10.09 -1.88
C LYS A 81 -1.58 9.15 -1.25
N ILE A 82 -2.36 8.42 -2.05
CA ILE A 82 -3.34 7.45 -1.54
C ILE A 82 -2.63 6.38 -0.72
N ALA A 83 -1.51 5.85 -1.22
CA ALA A 83 -0.73 4.83 -0.53
C ALA A 83 -0.16 5.35 0.78
N SER A 84 0.45 6.54 0.74
CA SER A 84 1.04 7.20 1.91
C SER A 84 -0.01 7.44 3.00
N SER A 85 -1.17 7.98 2.64
CA SER A 85 -2.24 8.23 3.60
C SER A 85 -2.83 6.94 4.17
N SER A 86 -2.97 5.89 3.36
CA SER A 86 -3.38 4.57 3.84
C SER A 86 -2.38 3.99 4.83
N ILE A 87 -1.08 4.01 4.50
CA ILE A 87 0.01 3.53 5.35
C ILE A 87 0.04 4.29 6.67
N LEU A 88 -0.04 5.63 6.63
CA LEU A 88 -0.09 6.47 7.83
C LEU A 88 -1.33 6.20 8.69
N GLY A 89 -2.50 6.05 8.07
CA GLY A 89 -3.73 5.74 8.78
C GLY A 89 -3.69 4.37 9.46
N GLY A 90 -3.24 3.35 8.73
CA GLY A 90 -3.05 2.00 9.26
C GLY A 90 -2.00 1.95 10.37
N PHE A 91 -0.87 2.64 10.20
CA PHE A 91 0.15 2.81 11.22
C PHE A 91 -0.40 3.46 12.49
N ALA A 92 -1.08 4.60 12.39
CA ALA A 92 -1.58 5.35 13.53
C ALA A 92 -2.61 4.54 14.34
N PHE A 93 -3.61 3.97 13.66
CA PHE A 93 -4.67 3.21 14.33
C PHE A 93 -4.18 1.84 14.83
N GLY A 94 -3.34 1.15 14.05
CA GLY A 94 -2.72 -0.10 14.47
C GLY A 94 -1.80 0.08 15.68
N SER A 95 -1.06 1.20 15.73
CA SER A 95 -0.22 1.57 16.88
C SER A 95 -1.06 1.91 18.10
N ALA A 96 -2.17 2.64 17.93
CA ALA A 96 -3.10 2.94 19.03
C ALA A 96 -3.76 1.68 19.62
N ALA A 97 -3.99 0.65 18.81
CA ALA A 97 -4.50 -0.64 19.28
C ALA A 97 -3.41 -1.56 19.87
N ASP A 98 -2.14 -1.33 19.50
CA ASP A 98 -1.01 -2.16 19.91
C ASP A 98 0.31 -1.38 19.97
N PHE A 99 0.44 -0.56 21.01
CA PHE A 99 1.60 0.31 21.25
C PHE A 99 2.92 -0.48 21.43
N LYS A 100 2.84 -1.76 21.82
CA LYS A 100 4.04 -2.59 22.07
C LYS A 100 4.84 -2.89 20.81
N ASN A 101 4.22 -2.83 19.62
CA ASN A 101 4.88 -3.16 18.37
C ASN A 101 5.02 -1.93 17.45
N ILE A 102 5.11 -0.71 18.00
CA ILE A 102 5.20 0.51 17.17
C ILE A 102 6.43 0.48 16.28
N LYS A 103 7.59 0.04 16.78
CA LYS A 103 8.85 -0.03 16.02
C LYS A 103 8.68 -0.90 14.78
N ALA A 104 8.19 -2.13 14.95
CA ALA A 104 7.92 -3.04 13.83
C ALA A 104 6.92 -2.47 12.82
N LYS A 105 5.86 -1.79 13.29
CA LYS A 105 4.90 -1.12 12.40
C LYS A 105 5.56 0.02 11.62
N ALA A 106 6.45 0.80 12.25
CA ALA A 106 7.17 1.88 11.59
C ALA A 106 8.13 1.34 10.51
N GLN A 107 8.89 0.29 10.83
CA GLN A 107 9.75 -0.42 9.87
C GLN A 107 8.97 -0.93 8.66
N GLU A 108 7.83 -1.60 8.90
CA GLU A 108 6.96 -2.05 7.80
C GLU A 108 6.39 -0.88 7.01
N GLY A 109 6.04 0.23 7.68
CA GLY A 109 5.59 1.45 7.02
C GLY A 109 6.61 1.98 6.03
N ILE A 110 7.90 1.98 6.37
CA ILE A 110 9.00 2.36 5.47
C ILE A 110 9.12 1.38 4.29
N VAL A 111 9.04 0.07 4.56
CA VAL A 111 9.10 -0.94 3.49
C VAL A 111 7.95 -0.77 2.51
N GLN A 112 6.73 -0.59 3.00
CA GLN A 112 5.57 -0.38 2.16
C GLN A 112 5.74 0.94 1.38
N LEU A 113 6.01 2.04 2.08
CA LEU A 113 6.04 3.38 1.48
C LEU A 113 7.15 3.52 0.43
N ALA A 114 8.41 3.25 0.81
CA ALA A 114 9.55 3.43 -0.09
C ALA A 114 9.70 2.24 -1.04
N GLY A 115 9.65 1.02 -0.49
CA GLY A 115 9.98 -0.19 -1.23
C GLY A 115 8.88 -0.66 -2.18
N ASN A 116 7.62 -0.53 -1.79
CA ASN A 116 6.50 -1.03 -2.58
C ASN A 116 5.76 0.05 -3.36
N TYR A 117 5.81 1.33 -2.95
CA TYR A 117 5.03 2.39 -3.60
C TYR A 117 5.86 3.45 -4.30
N ILE A 118 6.65 4.23 -3.55
CA ILE A 118 7.33 5.41 -4.11
C ILE A 118 8.31 4.99 -5.23
N ILE A 119 9.28 4.13 -4.92
CA ILE A 119 10.33 3.79 -5.88
C ILE A 119 9.75 3.00 -7.08
N PRO A 120 8.91 1.95 -6.88
CA PRO A 120 8.29 1.24 -8.00
C PRO A 120 7.43 2.14 -8.91
N THR A 121 6.62 3.05 -8.34
CA THR A 121 5.77 3.96 -9.11
C THR A 121 6.59 4.95 -9.94
N LEU A 122 7.64 5.52 -9.35
CA LEU A 122 8.53 6.45 -10.06
C LEU A 122 9.24 5.77 -11.23
N PHE A 123 9.71 4.54 -11.03
CA PHE A 123 10.35 3.77 -12.10
C PHE A 123 9.36 3.42 -13.21
N ALA A 124 8.15 2.97 -12.88
CA ALA A 124 7.10 2.73 -13.85
C ALA A 124 6.84 3.97 -14.73
N GLY A 125 6.71 5.14 -14.11
CA GLY A 125 6.58 6.43 -14.80
C GLY A 125 7.78 6.77 -15.67
N ALA A 126 8.99 6.58 -15.16
CA ALA A 126 10.24 6.80 -15.88
C ALA A 126 10.35 5.91 -17.13
N GLY A 127 9.94 4.65 -17.05
CA GLY A 127 9.91 3.74 -18.19
C GLY A 127 9.02 4.23 -19.33
N ILE A 128 7.81 4.68 -19.00
CA ILE A 128 6.88 5.23 -19.99
C ILE A 128 7.45 6.51 -20.62
N ARG A 129 8.10 7.38 -19.83
CA ARG A 129 8.78 8.58 -20.32
C ARG A 129 9.98 8.25 -21.21
N LEU A 130 10.73 7.19 -20.87
CA LEU A 130 11.85 6.71 -21.66
C LEU A 130 11.39 6.26 -23.06
N ASN A 131 10.29 5.50 -23.15
CA ASN A 131 9.71 5.13 -24.45
C ASN A 131 9.41 6.38 -25.31
N LYS A 132 8.72 7.37 -24.73
CA LYS A 132 8.41 8.64 -25.42
C LYS A 132 9.67 9.39 -25.86
N ALA A 133 10.71 9.43 -25.03
CA ALA A 133 11.97 10.10 -25.35
C ALA A 133 12.74 9.39 -26.46
N LEU A 134 12.81 8.05 -26.43
CA LEU A 134 13.44 7.23 -27.47
C LEU A 134 12.71 7.40 -28.80
N ASN A 135 11.38 7.33 -28.80
CA ASN A 135 10.59 7.56 -30.00
C ASN A 135 10.81 8.98 -30.56
N LYS A 136 10.82 10.02 -29.71
CA LYS A 136 11.07 11.39 -30.17
C LYS A 136 12.46 11.57 -30.80
N LYS A 137 13.48 10.89 -30.26
CA LYS A 137 14.89 11.06 -30.69
C LYS A 137 15.28 10.17 -31.87
N PHE A 138 14.73 8.96 -31.93
CA PHE A 138 15.15 7.92 -32.87
C PHE A 138 13.99 7.36 -33.72
N ASN A 139 12.78 7.87 -33.55
CA ASN A 139 11.54 7.35 -34.13
C ASN A 139 11.24 5.87 -33.78
N PHE A 140 11.90 5.34 -32.74
CA PHE A 140 11.82 3.96 -32.30
C PHE A 140 12.11 3.84 -30.80
N PRO A 141 11.44 2.94 -30.06
CA PRO A 141 10.30 2.10 -30.48
C PRO A 141 8.99 2.91 -30.60
N PRO A 142 7.97 2.43 -31.32
CA PRO A 142 6.73 3.17 -31.51
C PRO A 142 5.91 3.31 -30.22
N ILE A 143 5.20 4.44 -30.08
CA ILE A 143 4.38 4.76 -28.91
C ILE A 143 3.01 4.04 -29.02
N THR A 144 3.03 2.71 -28.91
CA THR A 144 1.80 1.89 -28.85
C THR A 144 1.48 1.48 -27.41
N LYS A 145 0.22 1.15 -27.11
CA LYS A 145 -0.21 0.72 -25.77
C LYS A 145 0.57 -0.49 -25.24
N PRO A 146 0.80 -1.56 -26.04
CA PRO A 146 1.60 -2.70 -25.59
C PRO A 146 3.05 -2.34 -25.28
N ILE A 147 3.68 -1.48 -26.09
CA ILE A 147 5.07 -1.08 -25.89
C ILE A 147 5.18 -0.15 -24.66
N GLN A 148 4.27 0.80 -24.48
CA GLN A 148 4.21 1.60 -23.25
C GLN A 148 4.02 0.73 -22.00
N PHE A 149 3.14 -0.27 -22.09
CA PHE A 149 2.95 -1.23 -21.01
C PHE A 149 4.22 -2.01 -20.71
N ALA A 150 4.91 -2.52 -21.72
CA ALA A 150 6.17 -3.24 -21.55
C ALA A 150 7.24 -2.36 -20.88
N PHE A 151 7.44 -1.13 -21.36
CA PHE A 151 8.39 -0.19 -20.75
C PHE A 151 8.03 0.14 -19.30
N GLY A 152 6.74 0.38 -19.02
CA GLY A 152 6.25 0.65 -17.66
C GLY A 152 6.42 -0.56 -16.74
N LEU A 153 6.11 -1.77 -17.21
CA LEU A 153 6.20 -3.00 -16.42
C LEU A 153 7.66 -3.42 -16.17
N THR A 154 8.52 -3.37 -17.18
CA THR A 154 9.96 -3.67 -17.01
C THR A 154 10.60 -2.68 -16.04
N SER A 155 10.24 -1.40 -16.14
CA SER A 155 10.77 -0.40 -15.22
C SER A 155 10.21 -0.58 -13.81
N LEU A 156 8.92 -0.92 -13.67
CA LEU A 156 8.32 -1.29 -12.38
C LEU A 156 9.11 -2.42 -11.70
N ILE A 157 9.41 -3.50 -12.42
CA ILE A 157 10.21 -4.63 -11.90
C ILE A 157 11.58 -4.15 -11.40
N ALA A 158 12.26 -3.30 -12.17
CA ALA A 158 13.54 -2.72 -11.73
C ALA A 158 13.37 -1.84 -10.48
N GLY A 159 12.30 -1.03 -10.42
CA GLY A 159 11.97 -0.17 -9.29
C GLY A 159 11.65 -0.93 -8.02
N VAL A 160 11.11 -2.14 -8.12
CA VAL A 160 10.85 -3.03 -6.97
C VAL A 160 12.13 -3.55 -6.37
N ILE A 161 13.05 -3.99 -7.22
CA ILE A 161 14.36 -4.46 -6.80
C ILE A 161 15.13 -3.30 -6.14
N ALA A 162 15.11 -2.11 -6.75
CA ALA A 162 15.72 -0.91 -6.20
C ALA A 162 15.03 -0.47 -4.89
N GLY A 163 13.70 -0.46 -4.86
CA GLY A 163 12.88 -0.08 -3.71
C GLY A 163 13.17 -0.94 -2.50
N ASN A 164 13.30 -2.26 -2.67
CA ASN A 164 13.67 -3.17 -1.57
C ASN A 164 15.08 -2.88 -1.03
N LYS A 165 16.04 -2.48 -1.88
CA LYS A 165 17.37 -2.06 -1.42
C LYS A 165 17.32 -0.74 -0.67
N VAL A 166 16.60 0.25 -1.20
CA VAL A 166 16.46 1.57 -0.57
C VAL A 166 15.74 1.46 0.77
N SER A 167 14.64 0.69 0.85
CA SER A 167 13.93 0.50 2.11
C SER A 167 14.77 -0.25 3.15
N LYS A 168 15.67 -1.16 2.73
CA LYS A 168 16.69 -1.75 3.61
C LYS A 168 17.59 -0.67 4.18
N VAL A 169 18.22 0.13 3.32
CA VAL A 169 19.15 1.20 3.75
C VAL A 169 18.47 2.18 4.70
N ILE A 170 17.24 2.60 4.40
CA ILE A 170 16.49 3.50 5.29
C ILE A 170 16.23 2.82 6.64
N ASN A 171 15.76 1.57 6.65
CA ASN A 171 15.49 0.87 7.91
C ASN A 171 16.75 0.64 8.74
N THR A 172 17.87 0.27 8.12
CA THR A 172 19.15 0.09 8.82
C THR A 172 19.63 1.41 9.41
N ASN A 173 19.55 2.52 8.66
CA ASN A 173 19.96 3.83 9.17
C ASN A 173 19.03 4.41 10.25
N VAL A 174 17.73 4.08 10.21
CA VAL A 174 16.73 4.64 11.12
C VAL A 174 16.56 3.79 12.39
N PHE A 175 16.74 2.46 12.30
CA PHE A 175 16.46 1.52 13.39
C PHE A 175 17.68 0.71 13.86
N ASP A 176 18.84 0.92 13.24
CA ASP A 176 20.12 0.27 13.57
C ASP A 176 20.05 -1.28 13.54
N GLU A 177 19.16 -1.81 12.69
CA GLU A 177 18.96 -3.24 12.51
C GLU A 177 19.24 -3.63 11.05
N ASP A 178 20.15 -4.61 10.88
CA ASP A 178 20.51 -5.13 9.56
C ASP A 178 19.46 -6.15 9.11
N MET A 179 18.28 -5.64 8.73
CA MET A 179 17.18 -6.49 8.25
C MET A 179 17.49 -7.01 6.84
N HIS A 180 18.13 -8.16 6.75
CA HIS A 180 18.21 -8.90 5.50
C HIS A 180 16.83 -9.45 5.13
N ARG A 181 16.17 -8.83 4.15
CA ARG A 181 14.88 -9.31 3.62
C ARG A 181 15.02 -9.72 2.15
N LYS A 182 14.91 -11.03 1.89
CA LYS A 182 14.64 -11.53 0.54
C LYS A 182 13.23 -11.09 0.13
N LEU A 183 13.07 -10.63 -1.10
CA LEU A 183 11.76 -10.33 -1.69
C LEU A 183 10.84 -11.53 -1.49
N SER A 184 9.73 -11.33 -0.77
CA SER A 184 8.73 -12.38 -0.55
C SER A 184 7.66 -12.33 -1.63
N TRP A 185 6.94 -13.42 -1.83
CA TRP A 185 5.74 -13.44 -2.68
C TRP A 185 4.70 -12.39 -2.26
N LYS A 186 4.66 -12.05 -0.97
CA LYS A 186 3.80 -10.99 -0.44
C LYS A 186 4.14 -9.62 -1.02
N ASP A 187 5.41 -9.37 -1.33
CA ASP A 187 5.88 -8.09 -1.87
C ASP A 187 5.49 -7.94 -3.33
N TRP A 188 5.44 -9.05 -4.05
CA TRP A 188 4.88 -9.12 -5.40
C TRP A 188 3.35 -8.98 -5.40
N ALA A 189 2.67 -9.58 -4.41
CA ALA A 189 1.23 -9.43 -4.27
C ALA A 189 0.81 -7.98 -3.97
N VAL A 190 1.61 -7.26 -3.18
CA VAL A 190 1.36 -5.84 -2.88
C VAL A 190 1.53 -4.95 -4.11
N GLN A 191 2.32 -5.34 -5.11
CA GLN A 191 2.51 -4.54 -6.33
C GLN A 191 1.39 -4.67 -7.37
N PHE A 192 0.37 -5.47 -7.09
CA PHE A 192 -0.75 -5.66 -8.00
C PHE A 192 -1.41 -4.32 -8.39
N ASP A 193 -1.44 -3.36 -7.49
CA ASP A 193 -1.97 -2.03 -7.75
C ASP A 193 -1.05 -1.15 -8.60
N ASN A 194 0.28 -1.26 -8.46
CA ASN A 194 1.25 -0.63 -9.36
C ASN A 194 1.17 -1.22 -10.78
N VAL A 195 0.90 -2.53 -10.90
CA VAL A 195 0.61 -3.15 -12.20
C VAL A 195 -0.70 -2.59 -12.76
N CYS A 196 -1.73 -2.42 -11.93
CA CYS A 196 -2.97 -1.77 -12.32
C CYS A 196 -2.76 -0.30 -12.73
N LEU A 197 -1.83 0.42 -12.09
CA LEU A 197 -1.43 1.77 -12.46
C LEU A 197 -0.75 1.78 -13.84
N VAL A 198 0.29 0.96 -14.04
CA VAL A 198 0.98 0.81 -15.34
C VAL A 198 -0.03 0.47 -16.43
N THR A 199 -0.95 -0.44 -16.13
CA THR A 199 -2.03 -0.84 -17.02
C THR A 199 -2.94 0.33 -17.37
N SER A 200 -3.36 1.11 -16.37
CA SER A 200 -4.25 2.27 -16.54
C SER A 200 -3.60 3.35 -17.39
N VAL A 201 -2.36 3.73 -17.09
CA VAL A 201 -1.61 4.76 -17.80
C VAL A 201 -1.32 4.32 -19.25
N SER A 202 -0.86 3.08 -19.43
CA SER A 202 -0.48 2.57 -20.76
C SER A 202 -1.69 2.28 -21.66
N ASN A 203 -2.88 2.08 -21.07
CA ASN A 203 -4.10 1.77 -21.80
C ASN A 203 -5.21 2.81 -21.58
N SER A 204 -4.85 4.08 -21.33
CA SER A 204 -5.83 5.16 -21.11
C SER A 204 -6.90 5.19 -22.22
N GLY A 205 -8.13 5.53 -21.83
CA GLY A 205 -9.32 5.49 -22.66
C GLY A 205 -9.96 4.11 -22.87
N THR A 206 -9.34 3.01 -22.43
CA THR A 206 -9.91 1.65 -22.61
C THR A 206 -10.77 1.19 -21.43
N LYS A 207 -11.62 0.17 -21.66
CA LYS A 207 -12.37 -0.53 -20.58
C LYS A 207 -11.42 -1.15 -19.54
N LEU A 208 -10.26 -1.62 -19.98
CA LEU A 208 -9.24 -2.23 -19.14
C LEU A 208 -8.61 -1.21 -18.17
N ALA A 209 -8.28 -0.01 -18.63
CA ALA A 209 -7.80 1.08 -17.76
C ALA A 209 -8.86 1.53 -16.74
N LYS A 210 -10.13 1.62 -17.16
CA LYS A 210 -11.25 1.92 -16.25
C LYS A 210 -11.46 0.84 -15.20
N MET A 211 -11.21 -0.43 -15.54
CA MET A 211 -11.33 -1.56 -14.62
C MET A 211 -10.16 -1.59 -13.62
N ALA A 212 -8.93 -1.41 -14.09
CA ALA A 212 -7.74 -1.30 -13.24
C ALA A 212 -7.88 -0.15 -12.22
N SER A 213 -8.32 1.03 -12.68
CA SER A 213 -8.50 2.21 -11.82
C SER A 213 -9.55 2.05 -10.73
N ARG A 214 -10.53 1.14 -10.92
CA ARG A 214 -11.55 0.81 -9.90
C ARG A 214 -10.99 0.05 -8.72
N VAL A 215 -9.94 -0.74 -8.95
CA VAL A 215 -9.37 -1.65 -7.95
C VAL A 215 -8.29 -0.95 -7.14
N ILE A 216 -7.63 0.06 -7.72
CA ILE A 216 -6.53 0.82 -7.09
C ILE A 216 -6.89 1.30 -5.67
N PRO A 217 -8.00 2.04 -5.41
CA PRO A 217 -8.26 2.56 -4.06
C PRO A 217 -8.49 1.48 -3.01
N ALA A 218 -9.13 0.37 -3.38
CA ALA A 218 -9.35 -0.76 -2.48
C ALA A 218 -8.06 -1.53 -2.21
N ALA A 219 -7.23 -1.72 -3.24
CA ALA A 219 -5.93 -2.35 -3.09
C ALA A 219 -5.00 -1.55 -2.17
N HIS A 220 -5.10 -0.22 -2.18
CA HIS A 220 -4.30 0.64 -1.33
C HIS A 220 -4.64 0.55 0.17
N ILE A 221 -5.73 -0.09 0.58
CA ILE A 221 -6.02 -0.38 2.00
C ILE A 221 -5.05 -1.44 2.55
N ILE A 222 -4.63 -2.38 1.71
CA ILE A 222 -3.77 -3.53 2.08
C ILE A 222 -2.43 -3.09 2.69
N PRO A 223 -1.63 -2.19 2.09
CA PRO A 223 -0.35 -1.80 2.69
C PRO A 223 -0.50 -1.11 4.05
N GLY A 224 -1.54 -0.31 4.24
CA GLY A 224 -1.85 0.28 5.55
C GLY A 224 -2.25 -0.78 6.57
N TYR A 225 -3.04 -1.77 6.17
CA TYR A 225 -3.36 -2.92 7.00
C TYR A 225 -2.12 -3.73 7.39
N LEU A 226 -1.24 -4.03 6.44
CA LEU A 226 0.01 -4.75 6.70
C LEU A 226 0.92 -3.97 7.66
N THR A 227 1.03 -2.65 7.45
CA THR A 227 1.76 -1.74 8.33
C THR A 227 1.19 -1.77 9.75
N GLY A 228 -0.11 -1.56 9.90
CA GLY A 228 -0.78 -1.46 11.19
C GLY A 228 -0.85 -2.77 11.97
N THR A 229 -0.74 -3.92 11.30
CA THR A 229 -0.80 -5.24 11.93
C THR A 229 0.56 -5.88 12.17
N LYS A 230 1.65 -5.23 11.74
CA LYS A 230 3.00 -5.72 11.95
C LYS A 230 3.30 -5.85 13.45
N LYS A 231 3.98 -6.95 13.77
CA LYS A 231 4.53 -7.23 15.10
C LYS A 231 6.01 -7.53 14.95
N GLU A 232 6.77 -7.30 16.02
CA GLU A 232 8.16 -7.73 16.09
C GLU A 232 8.21 -9.24 15.89
N ASN A 233 9.14 -9.71 15.06
CA ASN A 233 9.48 -11.11 15.04
C ASN A 233 10.21 -11.39 16.35
N ILE A 234 9.51 -11.92 17.34
CA ILE A 234 10.15 -12.54 18.50
C ILE A 234 10.82 -13.80 17.94
N HIS A 235 12.12 -13.70 17.67
CA HIS A 235 12.99 -14.86 17.60
C HIS A 235 13.33 -15.29 19.02
#